data_AF-A0A7R9UR17-F1
#
_entry.id   AF-A0A7R9UR17-F1
#
_cell.length_a   1.000
_cell.length_b   1.000
_cell.length_c   1.000
_cell.angle_alpha   90.00
_cell.angle_beta   90.00
_cell.angle_gamma   90.00
#
_symmetry.space_group_name_H-M   'P 1'
#
loop_
_entity.id
_entity.type
_entity.pdbx_description
1 polymer ?
#
loop_
_entity_poly.entity_id
_entity_poly.type
_entity_poly.pdbx_seq_one_letter_code
_entity_poly.pdbx_strand_id
1 'polypeptide(L)'
;MLALCLLLPAAPTVVPALTGAPSSAPCVPRSGKTLIAIGQDRDSIADYAAAFGTPAVVSAYTALDSLLGLDSPTDYGGGVQHAAALLEAYPSTSLLLAVYAVGDLANVTSGRRDARIDALGDWIARARVPVYLRFGYECDNPSNKYEPAAFVAAFRYVTTRLRARGVPNVAFVWHSW
;
A
#
# COMPACT_ATOMS: atom_id res chain seq x y z
N MET A 1 35.35 -48.45 16.30
CA MET A 1 34.19 -48.78 15.45
C MET A 1 33.73 -47.49 14.80
N LEU A 2 34.16 -47.23 13.57
CA LEU A 2 33.81 -46.03 12.79
C LEU A 2 32.47 -46.29 12.07
N ALA A 3 31.47 -45.42 12.25
CA ALA A 3 30.26 -45.43 11.44
C ALA A 3 30.33 -44.24 10.45
N LEU A 4 30.57 -44.57 9.19
CA LEU A 4 30.55 -43.64 8.05
C LEU A 4 29.08 -43.50 7.59
N CYS A 5 28.46 -42.35 7.83
CA CYS A 5 27.11 -42.04 7.36
C CYS A 5 27.22 -41.18 6.09
N LEU A 6 26.99 -41.80 4.92
CA LEU A 6 26.90 -41.11 3.63
C LEU A 6 25.52 -40.45 3.51
N LEU A 7 25.47 -39.12 3.59
CA LEU A 7 24.32 -38.33 3.15
C LEU A 7 24.50 -37.97 1.67
N LEU A 8 23.69 -38.58 0.82
CA LEU A 8 23.54 -38.16 -0.58
C LEU A 8 22.85 -36.78 -0.61
N PRO A 9 23.31 -35.82 -1.44
CA PRO A 9 22.58 -34.58 -1.64
C PRO A 9 21.27 -34.85 -2.38
N ALA A 10 20.15 -34.37 -1.82
CA ALA A 10 18.87 -34.36 -2.53
C ALA A 10 19.01 -33.48 -3.79
N ALA A 11 18.54 -34.00 -4.93
CA ALA A 11 18.48 -33.25 -6.18
C ALA A 11 17.63 -31.97 -6.00
N PRO A 12 18.01 -30.83 -6.61
CA PRO A 12 17.22 -29.62 -6.51
C PRO A 12 15.86 -29.84 -7.19
N THR A 13 14.79 -29.69 -6.41
CA THR A 13 13.41 -29.71 -6.92
C THR A 13 13.25 -28.52 -7.85
N VAL A 14 13.15 -28.77 -9.16
CA VAL A 14 12.78 -27.77 -10.15
C VAL A 14 11.30 -27.42 -9.89
N VAL A 15 11.06 -26.26 -9.29
CA VAL A 15 9.71 -25.71 -9.16
C VAL A 15 9.24 -25.34 -10.58
N PRO A 16 8.11 -25.87 -11.08
CA PRO A 16 7.62 -25.51 -12.40
C PRO A 16 7.33 -24.01 -12.42
N ALA A 17 7.81 -23.33 -13.47
CA ALA A 17 7.44 -21.95 -13.73
C ALA A 17 5.90 -21.86 -13.82
N LEU A 18 5.30 -21.03 -12.96
CA LEU A 18 3.87 -20.75 -13.01
C LEU A 18 3.55 -20.13 -14.37
N THR A 19 2.95 -20.93 -15.24
CA THR A 19 2.40 -20.46 -16.51
C THR A 19 1.25 -19.49 -16.20
N GLY A 20 1.44 -18.24 -16.59
CA GLY A 20 0.58 -17.13 -16.21
C GLY A 20 -0.85 -17.26 -16.76
N ALA A 21 -1.82 -17.28 -15.85
CA ALA A 21 -3.12 -16.71 -16.12
C ALA A 21 -3.02 -15.18 -16.00
N PRO A 22 -3.72 -14.38 -16.82
CA PRO A 22 -3.88 -12.96 -16.53
C PRO A 22 -4.59 -12.84 -15.19
N SER A 23 -3.89 -12.32 -14.17
CA SER A 23 -4.52 -12.04 -12.89
C SER A 23 -5.62 -11.01 -13.11
N SER A 24 -6.87 -11.43 -13.00
CA SER A 24 -8.04 -10.57 -12.92
C SER A 24 -8.15 -9.83 -11.58
N ALA A 25 -7.25 -10.10 -10.63
CA ALA A 25 -7.18 -9.36 -9.38
C ALA A 25 -6.52 -7.99 -9.61
N PRO A 26 -7.13 -6.89 -9.12
CA PRO A 26 -6.50 -5.57 -9.15
C PRO A 26 -5.13 -5.63 -8.45
N CYS A 27 -4.20 -4.77 -8.87
CA CYS A 27 -2.92 -4.58 -8.20
C CYS A 27 -1.89 -5.73 -8.34
N VAL A 28 -2.05 -6.64 -9.31
CA VAL A 28 -1.04 -7.67 -9.62
C VAL A 28 -0.20 -7.26 -10.84
N PRO A 29 1.15 -7.23 -10.75
CA PRO A 29 1.99 -6.97 -11.89
C PRO A 29 1.72 -7.95 -13.05
N ARG A 30 1.95 -7.51 -14.29
CA ARG A 30 1.94 -8.44 -15.43
C ARG A 30 2.95 -9.57 -15.19
N SER A 31 2.62 -10.78 -15.63
CA SER A 31 3.51 -11.94 -15.49
C SER A 31 4.93 -11.63 -15.98
N GLY A 32 5.93 -11.96 -15.16
CA GLY A 32 7.34 -11.71 -15.46
C GLY A 32 7.76 -10.23 -15.45
N LYS A 33 6.94 -9.32 -14.90
CA LYS A 33 7.26 -7.89 -14.77
C LYS A 33 7.25 -7.46 -13.29
N THR A 34 8.08 -6.45 -13.01
CA THR A 34 8.14 -5.77 -11.71
C THR A 34 7.54 -4.37 -11.85
N LEU A 35 6.74 -3.95 -10.88
CA LEU A 35 6.28 -2.57 -10.79
C LEU A 35 7.33 -1.73 -10.05
N ILE A 36 7.70 -0.59 -10.63
CA ILE A 36 8.57 0.40 -9.98
C ILE A 36 7.67 1.49 -9.41
N ALA A 37 7.78 1.70 -8.09
CA ALA A 37 7.10 2.76 -7.38
C ALA A 37 8.07 3.90 -7.05
N ILE A 38 7.65 5.14 -7.34
CA ILE A 38 8.43 6.35 -7.12
C ILE A 38 7.68 7.27 -6.17
N GLY A 39 8.45 7.94 -5.32
CA GLY A 39 7.94 8.70 -4.20
C GLY A 39 8.93 9.72 -3.65
N GLN A 40 8.54 10.48 -2.64
CA GLN A 40 7.29 10.27 -1.87
C GLN A 40 6.44 11.53 -1.67
N ASP A 41 6.70 12.54 -2.48
CA ASP A 41 5.95 13.78 -2.57
C ASP A 41 5.77 14.19 -4.02
N ARG A 42 4.80 15.08 -4.26
CA ARG A 42 4.38 15.51 -5.60
C ARG A 42 5.54 16.04 -6.43
N ASP A 43 6.39 16.87 -5.84
CA ASP A 43 7.39 17.65 -6.58
C ASP A 43 8.60 16.76 -6.92
N SER A 44 9.07 15.94 -5.98
CA SER A 44 10.12 14.95 -6.26
C SER A 44 9.71 13.89 -7.30
N ILE A 45 8.42 13.50 -7.33
CA ILE A 45 7.90 12.61 -8.37
C ILE A 45 7.91 13.30 -9.74
N ALA A 46 7.61 14.60 -9.79
CA ALA A 46 7.68 15.38 -11.03
C ALA A 46 9.11 15.48 -11.55
N ASP A 47 10.08 15.74 -10.67
CA ASP A 47 11.50 15.77 -11.04
C ASP A 47 11.98 14.41 -11.57
N TYR A 48 11.59 13.31 -10.93
CA TYR A 48 11.87 11.96 -11.44
C TYR A 48 11.24 11.75 -12.83
N ALA A 49 9.97 12.10 -13.00
CA ALA A 49 9.26 11.86 -14.25
C ALA A 49 9.85 12.67 -15.40
N ALA A 50 10.33 13.89 -15.13
CA ALA A 50 11.03 14.71 -16.11
C ALA A 50 12.37 14.08 -16.56
N ALA A 51 13.09 13.43 -15.64
CA ALA A 51 14.39 12.83 -15.93
C ALA A 51 14.29 11.41 -16.53
N PHE A 52 13.32 10.59 -16.09
CA PHE A 52 13.28 9.16 -16.37
C PHE A 52 11.97 8.67 -17.00
N GLY A 53 10.98 9.56 -17.16
CA GLY A 53 9.65 9.23 -17.66
C GLY A 53 8.67 8.80 -16.56
N THR A 54 7.41 8.62 -16.94
CA THR A 54 6.32 8.33 -16.01
C THR A 54 6.52 7.00 -15.27
N PRO A 55 6.53 6.98 -13.92
CA PRO A 55 6.65 5.76 -13.15
C PRO A 55 5.39 4.90 -13.22
N ALA A 56 5.55 3.58 -13.07
CA ALA A 56 4.42 2.64 -13.07
C ALA A 56 3.52 2.79 -11.84
N VAL A 57 4.09 3.25 -10.73
CA VAL A 57 3.37 3.56 -9.49
C VAL A 57 3.93 4.87 -8.92
N VAL A 58 3.06 5.79 -8.53
CA VAL A 58 3.41 6.97 -7.72
C VAL A 58 2.99 6.75 -6.28
N SER A 59 3.67 7.37 -5.31
CA SER A 59 3.28 7.29 -3.90
C SER A 59 2.80 8.62 -3.33
N ALA A 60 1.89 8.54 -2.37
CA ALA A 60 1.40 9.69 -1.63
C ALA A 60 1.04 9.27 -0.19
N TYR A 61 0.96 10.27 0.69
CA TYR A 61 0.54 10.11 2.09
C TYR A 61 -0.78 10.84 2.35
N THR A 62 -1.56 10.28 3.27
CA THR A 62 -2.71 10.92 3.89
C THR A 62 -2.79 10.54 5.37
N ALA A 63 -3.61 11.24 6.15
CA ALA A 63 -3.90 10.90 7.54
C ALA A 63 -5.36 10.45 7.69
N LEU A 64 -5.61 9.35 8.41
CA LEU A 64 -6.94 8.75 8.49
C LEU A 64 -8.00 9.72 9.04
N ASP A 65 -7.62 10.56 10.00
CA ASP A 65 -8.53 11.44 10.72
C ASP A 65 -9.10 12.58 9.84
N SER A 66 -8.30 13.07 8.90
CA SER A 66 -8.54 14.28 8.13
C SER A 66 -8.70 14.01 6.63
N LEU A 67 -8.03 12.98 6.10
CA LEU A 67 -7.90 12.67 4.68
C LEU A 67 -7.26 13.79 3.84
N LEU A 68 -6.51 14.70 4.49
CA LEU A 68 -5.71 15.70 3.78
C LEU A 68 -4.64 15.00 2.91
N GLY A 69 -4.27 15.63 1.81
CA GLY A 69 -3.35 15.05 0.82
C GLY A 69 -4.01 14.18 -0.24
N LEU A 70 -5.31 13.90 -0.13
CA LEU A 70 -6.09 13.24 -1.19
C LEU A 70 -6.49 14.25 -2.28
N ASP A 71 -7.56 15.02 -2.02
CA ASP A 71 -8.16 15.96 -2.96
C ASP A 71 -7.60 17.39 -2.86
N SER A 72 -6.82 17.69 -1.82
CA SER A 72 -6.20 18.99 -1.59
C SER A 72 -4.75 18.84 -1.16
N PRO A 73 -3.86 19.79 -1.52
CA PRO A 73 -2.46 19.72 -1.12
C PRO A 73 -2.31 19.84 0.39
N THR A 74 -1.38 19.07 0.95
CA THR A 74 -0.93 19.21 2.35
C THR A 74 0.55 18.87 2.43
N ASP A 75 1.28 19.47 3.36
CA ASP A 75 2.66 19.11 3.65
C ASP A 75 2.76 18.63 5.09
N TYR A 76 3.26 17.40 5.28
CA TYR A 76 3.49 16.79 6.59
C TYR A 76 4.95 16.96 7.06
N GLY A 77 5.73 17.83 6.40
CA GLY A 77 7.16 18.06 6.64
C GLY A 77 8.09 17.20 5.78
N GLY A 78 7.53 16.43 4.85
CA GLY A 78 8.25 15.53 3.93
C GLY A 78 8.02 15.84 2.45
N GLY A 79 7.45 17.00 2.15
CA GLY A 79 7.05 17.43 0.81
C GLY A 79 5.53 17.34 0.59
N VAL A 80 5.06 18.08 -0.42
CA VAL A 80 3.63 18.25 -0.70
C VAL A 80 2.99 16.94 -1.16
N GLN A 81 1.92 16.55 -0.47
CA GLN A 81 1.05 15.43 -0.79
C GLN A 81 -0.19 15.93 -1.51
N HIS A 82 -0.50 15.37 -2.67
CA HIS A 82 -1.75 15.63 -3.40
C HIS A 82 -2.04 14.49 -4.38
N ALA A 83 -2.67 13.42 -3.87
CA ALA A 83 -2.87 12.19 -4.62
C ALA A 83 -3.73 12.39 -5.87
N ALA A 84 -4.78 13.21 -5.80
CA ALA A 84 -5.60 13.54 -6.97
C ALA A 84 -4.78 14.22 -8.07
N ALA A 85 -3.98 15.24 -7.73
CA ALA A 85 -3.11 15.93 -8.70
C ALA A 85 -2.05 15.00 -9.31
N LEU A 86 -1.52 14.05 -8.53
CA LEU A 86 -0.60 13.03 -9.06
C LEU A 86 -1.28 12.12 -10.10
N LEU A 87 -2.52 11.70 -9.84
CA LEU A 87 -3.29 10.87 -10.78
C LEU A 87 -3.75 11.64 -12.01
N GLU A 88 -4.01 12.95 -11.88
CA GLU A 88 -4.28 13.83 -13.01
C GLU A 88 -3.04 14.02 -13.90
N ALA A 89 -1.86 14.20 -13.29
CA ALA A 89 -0.60 14.34 -14.02
C ALA A 89 -0.15 13.01 -14.67
N TYR A 90 -0.46 11.87 -14.05
CA TYR A 90 -0.01 10.54 -14.48
C TYR A 90 -1.18 9.55 -14.57
N PRO A 91 -2.14 9.73 -15.49
CA PRO A 91 -3.43 9.00 -15.49
C PRO A 91 -3.33 7.49 -15.75
N SER A 92 -2.17 6.99 -16.17
CA SER A 92 -1.91 5.55 -16.40
C SER A 92 -1.08 4.88 -15.28
N THR A 93 -0.79 5.60 -14.20
CA THR A 93 -0.02 5.07 -13.06
C THR A 93 -0.94 4.42 -12.02
N SER A 94 -0.40 3.51 -11.22
CA SER A 94 -1.06 3.04 -9.99
C SER A 94 -0.65 3.92 -8.80
N LEU A 95 -1.37 3.83 -7.68
CA LEU A 95 -1.07 4.61 -6.48
C LEU A 95 -0.63 3.72 -5.32
N LEU A 96 0.50 4.05 -4.71
CA LEU A 96 0.92 3.53 -3.40
C LEU A 96 0.54 4.55 -2.32
N LEU A 97 -0.58 4.32 -1.64
CA LEU A 97 -1.15 5.27 -0.67
C LEU A 97 -0.81 4.85 0.76
N ALA A 98 0.01 5.65 1.44
CA ALA A 98 0.31 5.47 2.86
C ALA A 98 -0.68 6.25 3.72
N VAL A 99 -1.25 5.59 4.74
CA VAL A 99 -2.23 6.19 5.65
C VAL A 99 -1.66 6.24 7.05
N TYR A 100 -1.44 7.45 7.55
CA TYR A 100 -1.04 7.71 8.92
C TYR A 100 -2.19 7.39 9.90
N ALA A 101 -1.88 6.62 10.94
CA ALA A 101 -2.86 6.14 11.93
C ALA A 101 -2.30 6.11 13.37
N VAL A 102 -1.16 6.76 13.63
CA VAL A 102 -0.51 6.78 14.95
C VAL A 102 -1.45 7.42 15.97
N GLY A 103 -1.62 6.75 17.12
CA GLY A 103 -2.55 7.17 18.16
C GLY A 103 -4.03 6.93 17.87
N ASP A 104 -4.39 6.38 16.70
CA ASP A 104 -5.79 6.30 16.26
C ASP A 104 -6.37 4.87 16.23
N LEU A 105 -5.57 3.84 16.54
CA LEU A 105 -5.98 2.43 16.46
C LEU A 105 -7.25 2.10 17.27
N ALA A 106 -7.39 2.67 18.48
CA ALA A 106 -8.57 2.46 19.31
C ALA A 106 -9.83 3.13 18.73
N ASN A 107 -9.68 4.25 18.03
CA ASN A 107 -10.80 4.91 17.34
C ASN A 107 -11.21 4.13 16.09
N VAL A 108 -10.26 3.44 15.44
CA VAL A 108 -10.54 2.51 14.35
C VAL A 108 -11.35 1.32 14.86
N THR A 109 -10.85 0.59 15.86
CA THR A 109 -11.51 -0.66 16.32
C THR A 109 -12.82 -0.43 17.05
N SER A 110 -13.05 0.76 17.62
CA SER A 110 -14.33 1.15 18.22
C SER A 110 -15.36 1.70 17.21
N GLY A 111 -15.00 1.82 15.93
CA GLY A 111 -15.87 2.35 14.87
C GLY A 111 -15.98 3.88 14.83
N ARG A 112 -15.28 4.62 15.71
CA ARG A 112 -15.25 6.09 15.67
C ARG A 112 -14.64 6.66 14.38
N ARG A 113 -13.87 5.85 13.63
CA ARG A 113 -13.33 6.20 12.31
C ARG A 113 -14.10 5.63 11.12
N ASP A 114 -15.24 5.01 11.34
CA ASP A 114 -16.03 4.37 10.29
C ASP A 114 -16.32 5.29 9.10
N ALA A 115 -16.86 6.48 9.37
CA ALA A 115 -17.15 7.46 8.32
C ALA A 115 -15.90 7.89 7.54
N ARG A 116 -14.73 7.94 8.19
CA ARG A 116 -13.46 8.29 7.55
C ARG A 116 -12.89 7.14 6.72
N ILE A 117 -12.96 5.91 7.23
CA ILE A 117 -12.59 4.71 6.48
C ILE A 117 -13.50 4.57 5.25
N ASP A 118 -14.78 4.88 5.39
CA ASP A 118 -15.73 4.86 4.28
C ASP A 118 -15.41 5.93 3.24
N ALA A 119 -15.17 7.16 3.66
CA ALA A 119 -14.76 8.24 2.77
C ALA A 119 -13.44 7.92 2.03
N LEU A 120 -12.47 7.30 2.71
CA LEU A 120 -11.25 6.80 2.09
C LEU A 120 -11.56 5.71 1.05
N GLY A 121 -12.43 4.76 1.35
CA GLY A 121 -12.86 3.72 0.42
C GLY A 121 -13.56 4.29 -0.82
N ASP A 122 -14.41 5.31 -0.64
CA ASP A 122 -15.09 5.99 -1.75
C ASP A 122 -14.11 6.77 -2.62
N TRP A 123 -13.12 7.42 -2.01
CA TRP A 123 -12.06 8.10 -2.74
C TRP A 123 -11.25 7.10 -3.57
N ILE A 124 -10.84 5.97 -2.98
CA ILE A 124 -10.12 4.90 -3.67
C ILE A 124 -10.93 4.38 -4.86
N ALA A 125 -12.22 4.10 -4.68
CA ALA A 125 -13.08 3.64 -5.77
C ALA A 125 -13.19 4.66 -6.93
N ARG A 126 -13.24 5.97 -6.61
CA ARG A 126 -13.28 7.05 -7.61
C ARG A 126 -11.95 7.25 -8.34
N ALA A 127 -10.82 6.92 -7.72
CA ALA A 127 -9.50 7.05 -8.32
C ALA A 127 -9.32 6.18 -9.59
N ARG A 128 -10.09 5.09 -9.74
CA ARG A 128 -10.14 4.21 -10.93
C ARG A 128 -8.81 3.63 -11.41
N VAL A 129 -7.76 3.74 -10.59
CA VAL A 129 -6.46 3.09 -10.77
C VAL A 129 -6.24 2.04 -9.67
N PRO A 130 -5.35 1.05 -9.85
CA PRO A 130 -4.95 0.17 -8.76
C PRO A 130 -4.36 0.99 -7.59
N VAL A 131 -4.85 0.76 -6.37
CA VAL A 131 -4.34 1.39 -5.14
C VAL A 131 -3.74 0.34 -4.21
N TYR A 132 -2.48 0.52 -3.86
CA TYR A 132 -1.77 -0.25 -2.85
C TYR A 132 -1.84 0.52 -1.52
N LEU A 133 -2.74 0.11 -0.63
CA LEU A 133 -3.04 0.81 0.62
C LEU A 133 -2.14 0.33 1.76
N ARG A 134 -1.24 1.20 2.21
CA ARG A 134 -0.34 1.00 3.37
C ARG A 134 -0.95 1.64 4.62
N PHE A 135 -1.97 1.00 5.18
CA PHE A 135 -2.61 1.46 6.42
C PHE A 135 -1.67 1.32 7.61
N GLY A 136 -1.47 2.40 8.38
CA GLY A 136 -0.61 2.40 9.56
C GLY A 136 0.81 1.93 9.24
N TYR A 137 1.37 2.48 8.16
CA TYR A 137 2.68 2.11 7.62
C TYR A 137 3.78 2.06 8.70
N GLU A 138 4.79 1.21 8.48
CA GLU A 138 5.90 1.00 9.44
C GLU A 138 5.37 0.53 10.79
N CYS A 139 4.63 -0.58 10.75
CA CYS A 139 3.85 -1.07 11.89
C CYS A 139 4.69 -1.42 13.13
N ASP A 140 5.98 -1.69 12.93
CA ASP A 140 6.98 -2.07 13.92
C ASP A 140 8.06 -0.99 14.14
N ASN A 141 7.94 0.20 13.53
CA ASN A 141 8.78 1.33 13.87
C ASN A 141 8.48 1.78 15.32
N PRO A 142 9.48 1.76 16.24
CA PRO A 142 9.28 2.12 17.64
C PRO A 142 8.72 3.54 17.84
N SER A 143 8.97 4.46 16.91
CA SER A 143 8.48 5.83 16.97
C SER A 143 6.97 5.94 16.76
N ASN A 144 6.36 4.98 16.04
CA ASN A 144 4.92 4.92 15.82
C ASN A 144 4.16 4.36 17.04
N LYS A 145 4.85 3.67 17.95
CA LYS A 145 4.32 3.18 19.23
C LYS A 145 3.04 2.34 19.09
N TYR A 146 2.89 1.60 17.99
CA TYR A 146 1.78 0.67 17.85
C TYR A 146 1.98 -0.53 18.76
N GLU A 147 0.95 -0.85 19.55
CA GLU A 147 0.91 -2.14 20.23
C GLU A 147 0.55 -3.23 19.19
N PRO A 148 1.30 -4.35 19.11
CA PRO A 148 1.13 -5.33 18.04
C PRO A 148 -0.29 -5.89 17.90
N ALA A 149 -0.95 -6.27 18.99
CA ALA A 149 -2.30 -6.85 18.93
C ALA A 149 -3.34 -5.80 18.49
N ALA A 150 -3.23 -4.57 18.99
CA ALA A 150 -4.07 -3.44 18.60
C ALA A 150 -3.87 -3.11 17.11
N PHE A 151 -2.63 -3.16 16.60
CA PHE A 151 -2.35 -2.94 15.18
C PHE A 151 -3.00 -4.01 14.31
N VAL A 152 -2.82 -5.30 14.66
CA VAL A 152 -3.46 -6.41 13.95
C VAL A 152 -4.98 -6.26 13.94
N ALA A 153 -5.58 -5.87 15.07
CA ALA A 153 -7.02 -5.65 15.18
C ALA A 153 -7.49 -4.50 14.27
N ALA A 154 -6.80 -3.36 14.28
CA ALA A 154 -7.12 -2.21 13.44
C ALA A 154 -6.94 -2.52 11.94
N PHE A 155 -5.85 -3.19 11.56
CA PHE A 155 -5.60 -3.60 10.17
C PHE A 155 -6.70 -4.54 9.67
N ARG A 156 -7.08 -5.55 10.47
CA ARG A 156 -8.22 -6.44 10.15
C ARG A 156 -9.53 -5.66 10.04
N TYR A 157 -9.77 -4.71 10.93
CA TYR A 157 -10.98 -3.88 10.92
C TYR A 157 -11.11 -3.09 9.60
N VAL A 158 -10.06 -2.32 9.24
CA VAL A 158 -10.04 -1.50 8.02
C VAL A 158 -10.18 -2.37 6.77
N THR A 159 -9.39 -3.43 6.66
CA THR A 159 -9.43 -4.32 5.48
C THR A 159 -10.77 -5.04 5.33
N THR A 160 -11.37 -5.50 6.44
CA THR A 160 -12.69 -6.15 6.42
C THR A 160 -13.77 -5.16 6.00
N ARG A 161 -13.76 -3.94 6.55
CA ARG A 161 -14.73 -2.90 6.21
C ARG A 161 -14.67 -2.51 4.73
N LEU A 162 -13.47 -2.26 4.20
CA LEU A 162 -13.29 -1.89 2.79
C LEU A 162 -13.68 -3.03 1.84
N ARG A 163 -13.42 -4.29 2.22
CA ARG A 163 -13.90 -5.48 1.47
C ARG A 163 -15.42 -5.60 1.50
N ALA A 164 -16.04 -5.42 2.66
CA ALA A 164 -17.50 -5.48 2.81
C ALA A 164 -18.22 -4.41 1.97
N ARG A 165 -17.56 -3.26 1.74
CA ARG A 165 -18.05 -2.21 0.84
C ARG A 165 -17.78 -2.45 -0.64
N GLY A 166 -17.04 -3.50 -0.99
CA GLY A 166 -16.74 -3.84 -2.38
C GLY A 166 -15.85 -2.82 -3.09
N VAL A 167 -14.90 -2.18 -2.38
CA VAL A 167 -13.94 -1.26 -3.00
C VAL A 167 -13.12 -2.05 -4.04
N PRO A 168 -13.26 -1.76 -5.35
CA PRO A 168 -12.93 -2.73 -6.39
C PRO A 168 -11.46 -2.74 -6.80
N ASN A 169 -10.70 -1.72 -6.41
CA ASN A 169 -9.37 -1.42 -6.96
C ASN A 169 -8.32 -1.22 -5.85
N VAL A 170 -8.43 -1.96 -4.74
CA VAL A 170 -7.52 -1.86 -3.59
C VAL A 170 -6.80 -3.18 -3.29
N ALA A 171 -5.50 -3.10 -3.09
CA ALA A 171 -4.70 -4.14 -2.43
C ALA A 171 -4.19 -3.61 -1.09
N PHE A 172 -4.31 -4.43 -0.04
CA PHE A 172 -3.89 -4.07 1.30
C PHE A 172 -2.44 -4.49 1.54
N VAL A 173 -1.59 -3.55 1.94
CA VAL A 173 -0.16 -3.76 2.13
C VAL A 173 0.17 -3.73 3.61
N TRP A 174 0.71 -4.85 4.11
CA TRP A 174 1.37 -4.88 5.41
C TRP A 174 2.79 -4.32 5.25
N HIS A 175 3.09 -3.20 5.90
CA HIS A 175 4.35 -2.49 5.74
C HIS A 175 5.11 -2.46 7.07
N SER A 176 6.15 -3.28 7.19
CA SER A 176 7.14 -3.20 8.27
C SER A 176 8.22 -2.15 7.94
N TRP A 177 8.92 -1.69 8.98
CA TRP A 177 10.09 -0.83 8.94
C TRP A 177 11.38 -1.62 8.67
#